data_AF-A0A847LNG3-F1
#
_entry.id   AF-A0A847LNG3-F1
#
_cell.length_a   1.000
_cell.length_b   1.000
_cell.length_c   1.000
_cell.angle_alpha   90.00
_cell.angle_beta   90.00
_cell.angle_gamma   90.00
#
_symmetry.space_group_name_H-M   'P 1'
#
loop_
_entity.id
_entity.type
_entity.pdbx_description
1 polymer ?
#
loop_
_entity_poly.entity_id
_entity_poly.type
_entity_poly.pdbx_seq_one_letter_code
_entity_poly.pdbx_strand_id
1 'polypeptide(L)'
;GPGAHPPAGHAGPGHAHAAPHGAGAPGAASGPDGGLSAAATAARESGAMSAVKRKALELAALEQRLREWEQTLVERESAVTREEEKFHHDMMARRQTVEEETKKQLEMARKSAETIMSTARTEAEAIRKGVTLELETVKQKAYKEGFSLGEEKGIAAGEKAGLEESRLDWQALMQETELLVTELQTSRMGLLKAAEEEMVRLVIAFAKRILKTEPLVRPEIILHNIDAALNKVSEVDKIVIRINLKDKTMTEAHKQEFMRRLATVAELRIVEDSSLAPGGVKVETGVGTIDASIETQAQELEAQILKHFKRPE
;
A
#
# COMPACT_ATOMS: atom_id res chain seq x y z
N GLY A 1 39.73 47.46 -28.17
CA GLY A 1 39.83 47.68 -29.63
C GLY A 1 38.45 48.09 -30.12
N PRO A 2 38.37 49.12 -30.98
CA PRO A 2 38.28 50.51 -30.51
C PRO A 2 36.99 51.16 -31.03
N GLY A 3 36.47 52.28 -30.53
CA GLY A 3 36.91 53.33 -29.61
C GLY A 3 35.81 54.42 -29.68
N ALA A 4 35.76 55.47 -28.89
CA ALA A 4 36.56 55.95 -27.79
C ALA A 4 35.72 56.98 -27.02
N HIS A 5 35.88 56.95 -25.70
CA HIS A 5 35.80 57.98 -24.66
C HIS A 5 34.77 59.14 -24.67
N PRO A 6 34.19 59.42 -23.49
CA PRO A 6 33.51 60.68 -23.13
C PRO A 6 34.47 61.57 -22.28
N PRO A 7 34.01 62.51 -21.42
CA PRO A 7 34.05 63.95 -21.70
C PRO A 7 34.81 64.78 -20.64
N ALA A 8 35.13 66.03 -20.94
CA ALA A 8 35.41 67.12 -19.99
C ALA A 8 35.61 68.40 -20.82
N GLY A 9 35.26 69.60 -20.41
CA GLY A 9 34.88 70.16 -19.13
C GLY A 9 34.90 71.68 -19.31
N HIS A 10 34.06 72.36 -18.55
CA HIS A 10 33.91 73.82 -18.51
C HIS A 10 35.22 74.61 -18.40
N ALA A 11 35.28 75.77 -19.04
CA ALA A 11 35.45 77.08 -18.38
C ALA A 11 35.65 78.19 -19.45
N GLY A 12 34.80 79.23 -19.42
CA GLY A 12 35.22 80.57 -19.88
C GLY A 12 36.10 81.25 -18.82
N PRO A 13 36.38 82.57 -18.89
CA PRO A 13 35.92 83.56 -19.85
C PRO A 13 37.01 84.54 -20.34
N GLY A 14 36.63 85.49 -21.21
CA GLY A 14 37.08 86.89 -21.05
C GLY A 14 38.17 87.45 -21.99
N HIS A 15 37.73 88.48 -22.74
CA HIS A 15 38.44 89.73 -23.13
C HIS A 15 39.57 89.75 -24.17
N ALA A 16 39.23 90.37 -25.30
CA ALA A 16 39.85 91.53 -25.97
C ALA A 16 41.36 91.79 -25.77
N HIS A 17 42.14 91.83 -26.86
CA HIS A 17 42.65 93.07 -27.49
C HIS A 17 43.59 92.77 -28.67
N ALA A 18 43.59 93.71 -29.63
CA ALA A 18 44.72 94.19 -30.43
C ALA A 18 45.24 93.36 -31.64
N ALA A 19 45.11 94.01 -32.81
CA ALA A 19 45.99 94.02 -33.99
C ALA A 19 47.49 94.20 -33.61
N PRO A 20 48.52 94.19 -34.50
CA PRO A 20 48.48 94.54 -35.94
C PRO A 20 49.53 93.83 -36.84
N HIS A 21 49.55 94.17 -38.14
CA HIS A 21 50.72 94.26 -39.06
C HIS A 21 50.14 94.64 -40.44
N GLY A 22 50.70 95.51 -41.27
CA GLY A 22 51.92 96.28 -41.25
C GLY A 22 51.85 97.31 -42.40
N ALA A 23 52.59 98.40 -42.22
CA ALA A 23 52.68 99.53 -43.12
C ALA A 23 53.56 99.24 -44.36
N GLY A 24 53.28 99.95 -45.45
CA GLY A 24 54.16 100.11 -46.61
C GLY A 24 54.11 101.55 -47.11
N ALA A 25 55.16 102.32 -46.81
CA ALA A 25 55.55 103.60 -47.42
C ALA A 25 56.07 103.34 -48.88
N PRO A 26 56.60 104.30 -49.70
CA PRO A 26 57.26 105.58 -49.34
C PRO A 26 57.14 106.75 -50.35
N GLY A 27 57.80 107.88 -50.07
CA GLY A 27 58.30 108.78 -51.14
C GLY A 27 58.31 110.28 -50.82
N ALA A 28 59.47 110.80 -50.38
CA ALA A 28 59.79 112.21 -50.20
C ALA A 28 60.91 112.65 -51.19
N ALA A 29 61.10 113.98 -51.35
CA ALA A 29 62.10 114.76 -52.15
C ALA A 29 61.52 115.39 -53.44
N SER A 30 61.79 116.64 -53.88
CA SER A 30 62.76 117.71 -53.54
C SER A 30 62.47 119.01 -54.35
N GLY A 31 62.60 120.21 -53.73
CA GLY A 31 62.94 121.58 -54.22
C GLY A 31 62.45 122.18 -55.56
N PRO A 32 62.64 123.50 -55.87
CA PRO A 32 63.47 124.50 -55.17
C PRO A 32 62.81 125.89 -54.89
N ASP A 33 63.58 126.72 -54.19
CA ASP A 33 63.43 128.14 -53.80
C ASP A 33 63.29 129.16 -54.96
N GLY A 34 62.73 130.34 -54.66
CA GLY A 34 62.92 131.52 -55.52
C GLY A 34 62.02 132.75 -55.25
N GLY A 35 62.34 133.51 -54.19
CA GLY A 35 62.28 134.98 -54.08
C GLY A 35 61.18 135.87 -54.72
N LEU A 36 60.57 136.69 -53.84
CA LEU A 36 60.26 138.13 -53.95
C LEU A 36 58.92 138.60 -54.60
N SER A 37 58.03 139.16 -53.75
CA SER A 37 57.55 140.56 -53.79
C SER A 37 56.25 140.76 -52.96
N ALA A 38 56.15 141.90 -52.26
CA ALA A 38 55.22 142.24 -51.17
C ALA A 38 53.72 142.42 -51.55
N ALA A 39 53.28 141.91 -52.70
CA ALA A 39 51.88 142.00 -53.16
C ALA A 39 51.07 140.69 -53.00
N ALA A 40 51.70 139.59 -52.57
CA ALA A 40 51.08 138.26 -52.50
C ALA A 40 50.55 137.84 -51.10
N THR A 41 50.80 138.63 -50.05
CA THR A 41 50.39 138.31 -48.67
C THR A 41 48.94 138.67 -48.36
N ALA A 42 48.29 139.58 -49.09
CA ALA A 42 46.89 139.95 -48.86
C ALA A 42 45.84 139.01 -49.50
N ALA A 43 46.22 138.18 -50.47
CA ALA A 43 45.31 137.26 -51.16
C ALA A 43 45.17 135.88 -50.47
N ARG A 44 46.06 135.53 -49.54
CA ARG A 44 46.07 134.23 -48.83
C ARG A 44 45.17 134.18 -47.59
N GLU A 45 44.95 135.30 -46.91
CA GLU A 45 44.09 135.36 -45.70
C GLU A 45 42.58 135.30 -46.04
N SER A 46 42.18 135.81 -47.21
CA SER A 46 40.81 135.69 -47.75
C SER A 46 40.46 134.26 -48.19
N GLY A 47 41.43 133.53 -48.76
CA GLY A 47 41.27 132.14 -49.18
C GLY A 47 41.14 131.15 -48.01
N ALA A 48 41.88 131.36 -46.91
CA ALA A 48 41.87 130.49 -45.73
C ALA A 48 40.54 130.54 -44.95
N MET A 49 39.93 131.73 -44.80
CA MET A 49 38.61 131.89 -44.18
C MET A 49 37.48 131.21 -44.99
N SER A 50 37.60 131.14 -46.31
CA SER A 50 36.64 130.43 -47.18
C SER A 50 36.74 128.89 -47.11
N ALA A 51 37.90 128.36 -46.72
CA ALA A 51 38.15 126.92 -46.58
C ALA A 51 37.66 126.40 -45.23
N VAL A 52 37.85 127.17 -44.15
CA VAL A 52 37.33 126.84 -42.81
C VAL A 52 35.80 126.82 -42.79
N LYS A 53 35.15 127.77 -43.48
CA LYS A 53 33.68 127.82 -43.55
C LYS A 53 33.06 126.65 -44.31
N ARG A 54 33.74 126.16 -45.37
CA ARG A 54 33.36 124.92 -46.08
C ARG A 54 33.53 123.68 -45.21
N LYS A 55 34.65 123.57 -44.51
CA LYS A 55 34.93 122.46 -43.57
C LYS A 55 33.94 122.43 -42.39
N ALA A 56 33.51 123.60 -41.87
CA ALA A 56 32.52 123.68 -40.82
C ALA A 56 31.12 123.24 -41.28
N LEU A 57 30.73 123.58 -42.51
CA LEU A 57 29.48 123.09 -43.13
C LEU A 57 29.55 121.58 -43.42
N GLU A 58 30.69 121.05 -43.87
CA GLU A 58 30.90 119.60 -43.97
C GLU A 58 30.81 118.91 -42.62
N LEU A 59 31.39 119.48 -41.56
CA LEU A 59 31.33 118.91 -40.21
C LEU A 59 29.89 118.89 -39.68
N ALA A 60 29.14 119.99 -39.86
CA ALA A 60 27.75 120.07 -39.46
C ALA A 60 26.86 119.10 -40.26
N ALA A 61 27.11 118.92 -41.56
CA ALA A 61 26.41 117.93 -42.38
C ALA A 61 26.74 116.49 -41.95
N LEU A 62 27.99 116.22 -41.56
CA LEU A 62 28.39 114.92 -41.03
C LEU A 62 27.78 114.64 -39.65
N GLU A 63 27.70 115.64 -38.76
CA GLU A 63 27.03 115.52 -37.47
C GLU A 63 25.53 115.27 -37.62
N GLN A 64 24.88 115.93 -38.57
CA GLN A 64 23.47 115.71 -38.85
C GLN A 64 23.23 114.28 -39.38
N ARG A 65 24.10 113.83 -40.29
CA ARG A 65 24.08 112.46 -40.81
C ARG A 65 24.39 111.41 -39.74
N LEU A 66 25.25 111.73 -38.77
CA LEU A 66 25.54 110.86 -37.63
C LEU A 66 24.32 110.75 -36.71
N ARG A 67 23.62 111.85 -36.42
CA ARG A 67 22.38 111.83 -35.63
C ARG A 67 21.25 111.08 -36.32
N GLU A 68 21.10 111.27 -37.64
CA GLU A 68 20.15 110.50 -38.45
C GLU A 68 20.50 109.01 -38.41
N TRP A 69 21.79 108.67 -38.53
CA TRP A 69 22.24 107.29 -38.45
C TRP A 69 22.00 106.68 -37.06
N GLU A 70 22.33 107.39 -35.97
CA GLU A 70 22.08 106.98 -34.59
C GLU A 70 20.58 106.74 -34.33
N GLN A 71 19.70 107.62 -34.83
CA GLN A 71 18.25 107.42 -34.73
C GLN A 71 17.79 106.16 -35.47
N THR A 72 18.27 105.96 -36.70
CA THR A 72 17.93 104.73 -37.46
C THR A 72 18.48 103.46 -36.81
N LEU A 73 19.60 103.57 -36.09
CA LEU A 73 20.18 102.45 -35.35
C LEU A 73 19.35 102.10 -34.12
N VAL A 74 18.95 103.10 -33.33
CA VAL A 74 18.08 102.92 -32.17
C VAL A 74 16.71 102.37 -32.60
N GLU A 75 16.16 102.85 -33.71
CA GLU A 75 14.93 102.30 -34.27
C GLU A 75 15.10 100.83 -34.68
N ARG A 76 16.20 100.48 -35.36
CA ARG A 76 16.53 99.09 -35.71
C ARG A 76 16.73 98.20 -34.49
N GLU A 77 17.48 98.64 -33.49
CA GLU A 77 17.68 97.89 -32.25
C GLU A 77 16.36 97.69 -31.49
N SER A 78 15.51 98.72 -31.43
CA SER A 78 14.18 98.62 -30.81
C SER A 78 13.22 97.71 -31.61
N ALA A 79 13.38 97.64 -32.93
CA ALA A 79 12.61 96.73 -33.79
C ALA A 79 13.06 95.28 -33.61
N VAL A 80 14.38 95.03 -33.57
CA VAL A 80 14.96 93.70 -33.34
C VAL A 80 14.59 93.17 -31.96
N THR A 81 14.70 93.98 -30.91
CA THR A 81 14.28 93.59 -29.55
C THR A 81 12.79 93.26 -29.46
N ARG A 82 11.92 94.04 -30.13
CA ARG A 82 10.48 93.72 -30.22
C ARG A 82 10.20 92.44 -31.00
N GLU A 83 10.96 92.13 -32.04
CA GLU A 83 10.85 90.87 -32.79
C GLU A 83 11.34 89.68 -31.95
N GLU A 84 12.43 89.83 -31.19
CA GLU A 84 12.95 88.84 -30.26
C GLU A 84 11.97 88.54 -29.13
N GLU A 85 11.36 89.56 -28.53
CA GLU A 85 10.33 89.40 -27.50
C GLU A 85 9.08 88.67 -28.02
N LYS A 86 8.62 89.02 -29.23
CA LYS A 86 7.50 88.34 -29.89
C LYS A 86 7.82 86.89 -30.19
N PHE A 87 9.03 86.60 -30.69
CA PHE A 87 9.48 85.24 -30.96
C PHE A 87 9.59 84.41 -29.69
N HIS A 88 10.15 84.98 -28.61
CA HIS A 88 10.22 84.31 -27.31
C HIS A 88 8.82 84.02 -26.75
N HIS A 89 7.90 84.98 -26.83
CA HIS A 89 6.52 84.78 -26.40
C HIS A 89 5.79 83.70 -27.19
N ASP A 90 5.90 83.69 -28.53
CA ASP A 90 5.30 82.65 -29.39
C ASP A 90 5.94 81.27 -29.12
N MET A 91 7.25 81.19 -28.92
CA MET A 91 7.94 79.95 -28.54
C MET A 91 7.46 79.42 -27.18
N MET A 92 7.27 80.29 -26.19
CA MET A 92 6.77 79.91 -24.88
C MET A 92 5.30 79.48 -24.94
N ALA A 93 4.47 80.15 -25.73
CA ALA A 93 3.08 79.77 -25.96
C ALA A 93 2.98 78.39 -26.65
N ARG A 94 3.76 78.15 -27.72
CA ARG A 94 3.83 76.85 -28.40
C ARG A 94 4.34 75.74 -27.49
N ARG A 95 5.31 76.03 -26.62
CA ARG A 95 5.81 75.08 -25.63
C ARG A 95 4.72 74.72 -24.62
N GLN A 96 3.97 75.70 -24.12
CA GLN A 96 2.87 75.46 -23.19
C GLN A 96 1.74 74.62 -23.83
N THR A 97 1.37 74.89 -25.08
CA THR A 97 0.34 74.08 -25.77
C THR A 97 0.80 72.64 -25.99
N VAL A 98 2.06 72.44 -26.40
CA VAL A 98 2.65 71.10 -26.56
C VAL A 98 2.75 70.38 -25.21
N GLU A 99 3.15 71.06 -24.14
CA GLU A 99 3.20 70.51 -22.78
C GLU A 99 1.80 70.13 -22.28
N GLU A 100 0.77 70.92 -22.56
CA GLU A 100 -0.63 70.60 -22.22
C GLU A 100 -1.19 69.42 -23.04
N GLU A 101 -0.92 69.38 -24.34
CA GLU A 101 -1.35 68.29 -25.22
C GLU A 101 -0.66 66.98 -24.85
N THR A 102 0.65 66.99 -24.63
CA THR A 102 1.41 65.82 -24.16
C THR A 102 0.95 65.35 -22.79
N LYS A 103 0.64 66.28 -21.87
CA LYS A 103 0.05 65.94 -20.57
C LYS A 103 -1.33 65.31 -20.72
N LYS A 104 -2.20 65.84 -21.58
CA LYS A 104 -3.52 65.25 -21.89
C LYS A 104 -3.38 63.86 -22.50
N GLN A 105 -2.47 63.67 -23.46
CA GLN A 105 -2.21 62.37 -24.07
C GLN A 105 -1.65 61.36 -23.08
N LEU A 106 -0.73 61.78 -22.19
CA LEU A 106 -0.18 60.93 -21.14
C LEU A 106 -1.25 60.54 -20.11
N GLU A 107 -2.13 61.47 -19.73
CA GLU A 107 -3.26 61.18 -18.83
C GLU A 107 -4.27 60.22 -19.48
N MET A 108 -4.58 60.39 -20.78
CA MET A 108 -5.44 59.45 -21.51
C MET A 108 -4.80 58.06 -21.61
N ALA A 109 -3.51 57.98 -21.95
CA ALA A 109 -2.76 56.73 -22.03
C ALA A 109 -2.66 56.03 -20.66
N ARG A 110 -2.49 56.80 -19.58
CA ARG A 110 -2.53 56.30 -18.19
C ARG A 110 -3.90 55.73 -17.85
N LYS A 111 -4.97 56.46 -18.11
CA LYS A 111 -6.35 55.99 -17.85
C LYS A 111 -6.71 54.75 -18.66
N SER A 112 -6.30 54.68 -19.93
CA SER A 112 -6.51 53.48 -20.74
C SER A 112 -5.70 52.29 -20.22
N ALA A 113 -4.43 52.50 -19.84
CA ALA A 113 -3.60 51.46 -19.26
C ALA A 113 -4.15 50.98 -17.91
N GLU A 114 -4.63 51.90 -17.06
CA GLU A 114 -5.28 51.58 -15.79
C GLU A 114 -6.55 50.77 -16.01
N THR A 115 -7.38 51.13 -17.00
CA THR A 115 -8.59 50.39 -17.35
C THR A 115 -8.25 48.97 -17.82
N ILE A 116 -7.27 48.82 -18.73
CA ILE A 116 -6.83 47.50 -19.23
C ILE A 116 -6.26 46.64 -18.10
N MET A 117 -5.45 47.21 -17.21
CA MET A 117 -4.92 46.48 -16.05
C MET A 117 -6.03 46.11 -15.08
N SER A 118 -7.01 46.98 -14.87
CA SER A 118 -8.15 46.71 -14.01
C SER A 118 -9.01 45.57 -14.57
N THR A 119 -9.36 45.61 -15.85
CA THR A 119 -10.15 44.54 -16.50
C THR A 119 -9.39 43.22 -16.50
N ALA A 120 -8.11 43.23 -16.87
CA ALA A 120 -7.26 42.03 -16.85
C ALA A 120 -7.12 41.44 -15.43
N ARG A 121 -7.04 42.27 -14.39
CA ARG A 121 -7.05 41.81 -12.99
C ARG A 121 -8.39 41.16 -12.62
N THR A 122 -9.51 41.79 -12.96
CA THR A 122 -10.84 41.23 -12.66
C THR A 122 -11.10 39.92 -13.39
N GLU A 123 -10.69 39.81 -14.66
CA GLU A 123 -10.80 38.57 -15.44
C GLU A 123 -9.90 37.48 -14.87
N ALA A 124 -8.64 37.80 -14.53
CA ALA A 124 -7.73 36.84 -13.91
C ALA A 124 -8.24 36.36 -12.55
N GLU A 125 -8.83 37.23 -11.73
CA GLU A 125 -9.47 36.83 -10.47
C GLU A 125 -10.71 35.97 -10.69
N ALA A 126 -11.55 36.29 -11.69
CA ALA A 126 -12.71 35.48 -12.05
C ALA A 126 -12.31 34.08 -12.51
N ILE A 127 -11.28 33.97 -13.36
CA ILE A 127 -10.71 32.70 -13.82
C ILE A 127 -10.15 31.91 -12.62
N ARG A 128 -9.36 32.54 -11.75
CA ARG A 128 -8.82 31.89 -10.54
C ARG A 128 -9.93 31.34 -9.65
N LYS A 129 -10.97 32.15 -9.39
CA LYS A 129 -12.14 31.72 -8.60
C LYS A 129 -12.87 30.55 -9.27
N GLY A 130 -13.10 30.61 -10.58
CA GLY A 130 -13.69 29.52 -11.35
C GLY A 130 -12.90 28.22 -11.24
N VAL A 131 -11.59 28.28 -11.50
CA VAL A 131 -10.69 27.11 -11.39
C VAL A 131 -10.67 26.54 -9.96
N THR A 132 -10.65 27.39 -8.92
CA THR A 132 -10.67 26.88 -7.54
C THR A 132 -11.96 26.14 -7.20
N LEU A 133 -13.11 26.62 -7.69
CA LEU A 133 -14.41 25.97 -7.50
C LEU A 133 -14.45 24.63 -8.26
N GLU A 134 -14.04 24.62 -9.53
CA GLU A 134 -13.97 23.40 -10.33
C GLU A 134 -13.04 22.37 -9.69
N LEU A 135 -11.86 22.78 -9.23
CA LEU A 135 -10.89 21.91 -8.59
C LEU A 135 -11.44 21.30 -7.30
N GLU A 136 -12.18 22.06 -6.49
CA GLU A 136 -12.87 21.54 -5.31
C GLU A 136 -13.96 20.53 -5.69
N THR A 137 -14.76 20.81 -6.72
CA THR A 137 -15.80 19.86 -7.19
C THR A 137 -15.18 18.57 -7.72
N VAL A 138 -14.08 18.65 -8.46
CA VAL A 138 -13.37 17.48 -9.00
C VAL A 138 -12.76 16.67 -7.86
N LYS A 139 -12.13 17.32 -6.87
CA LYS A 139 -11.61 16.64 -5.66
C LYS A 139 -12.71 15.91 -4.91
N GLN A 140 -13.85 16.56 -4.67
CA GLN A 140 -14.96 15.94 -3.96
C GLN A 140 -15.56 14.76 -4.72
N LYS A 141 -15.69 14.85 -6.05
CA LYS A 141 -16.15 13.74 -6.89
C LYS A 141 -15.18 12.57 -6.85
N ALA A 142 -13.89 12.82 -7.10
CA ALA A 142 -12.85 11.79 -7.08
C ALA A 142 -12.74 11.11 -5.70
N TYR A 143 -12.89 11.89 -4.60
CA TYR A 143 -12.91 11.33 -3.26
C TYR A 143 -14.10 10.41 -3.03
N LYS A 144 -15.32 10.84 -3.41
CA LYS A 144 -16.54 10.03 -3.27
C LYS A 144 -16.46 8.75 -4.09
N GLU A 145 -16.04 8.84 -5.35
CA GLU A 145 -15.89 7.70 -6.26
C GLU A 145 -14.81 6.73 -5.77
N GLY A 146 -13.66 7.25 -5.32
CA GLY A 146 -12.59 6.43 -4.76
C GLY A 146 -13.00 5.74 -3.47
N PHE A 147 -13.75 6.43 -2.61
CA PHE A 147 -14.29 5.87 -1.37
C PHE A 147 -15.32 4.76 -1.66
N SER A 148 -16.31 5.01 -2.53
CA SER A 148 -17.33 4.02 -2.86
C SER A 148 -16.73 2.77 -3.53
N LEU A 149 -15.77 2.96 -4.43
CA LEU A 149 -15.07 1.85 -5.08
C LEU A 149 -14.20 1.06 -4.08
N GLY A 150 -13.58 1.75 -3.12
CA GLY A 150 -12.80 1.13 -2.05
C GLY A 150 -13.68 0.32 -1.10
N GLU A 151 -14.83 0.86 -0.72
CA GLU A 151 -15.83 0.18 0.12
C GLU A 151 -16.37 -1.07 -0.56
N GLU A 152 -16.80 -0.97 -1.83
CA GLU A 152 -17.32 -2.12 -2.59
C GLU A 152 -16.26 -3.22 -2.74
N LYS A 153 -15.03 -2.86 -3.11
CA LYS A 153 -13.92 -3.83 -3.21
C LYS A 153 -13.55 -4.43 -1.86
N GLY A 154 -13.59 -3.63 -0.79
CA GLY A 154 -13.31 -4.07 0.57
C GLY A 154 -14.34 -5.09 1.06
N ILE A 155 -15.63 -4.81 0.84
CA ILE A 155 -16.72 -5.74 1.17
C ILE A 155 -16.58 -7.03 0.37
N ALA A 156 -16.44 -6.94 -0.96
CA ALA A 156 -16.32 -8.13 -1.80
C ALA A 156 -15.09 -8.99 -1.46
N ALA A 157 -13.95 -8.36 -1.15
CA ALA A 157 -12.75 -9.06 -0.70
C ALA A 157 -12.94 -9.69 0.69
N GLY A 158 -13.57 -8.97 1.62
CA GLY A 158 -13.87 -9.46 2.97
C GLY A 158 -14.84 -10.63 2.96
N GLU A 159 -15.92 -10.57 2.18
CA GLU A 159 -16.87 -11.66 2.01
C GLU A 159 -16.19 -12.91 1.42
N LYS A 160 -15.37 -12.74 0.38
CA LYS A 160 -14.64 -13.86 -0.22
C LYS A 160 -13.64 -14.48 0.75
N ALA A 161 -12.88 -13.66 1.49
CA ALA A 161 -11.93 -14.13 2.47
C ALA A 161 -12.63 -14.86 3.63
N GLY A 162 -13.71 -14.28 4.17
CA GLY A 162 -14.47 -14.88 5.26
C GLY A 162 -15.17 -16.19 4.85
N LEU A 163 -15.66 -16.28 3.61
CA LEU A 163 -16.23 -17.52 3.08
C LEU A 163 -15.17 -18.62 2.97
N GLU A 164 -13.97 -18.28 2.49
CA GLU A 164 -12.89 -19.24 2.32
C GLU A 164 -12.30 -19.70 3.67
N GLU A 165 -12.10 -18.78 4.62
CA GLU A 165 -11.70 -19.10 5.99
C GLU A 165 -12.74 -20.01 6.66
N SER A 166 -14.03 -19.64 6.61
CA SER A 166 -15.10 -20.47 7.16
C SER A 166 -15.16 -21.84 6.48
N ARG A 167 -14.96 -21.91 5.16
CA ARG A 167 -14.93 -23.18 4.42
C ARG A 167 -13.81 -24.09 4.91
N LEU A 168 -12.63 -23.55 5.17
CA LEU A 168 -11.48 -24.31 5.70
C LEU A 168 -11.77 -24.79 7.13
N ASP A 169 -12.30 -23.93 8.00
CA ASP A 169 -12.68 -24.30 9.37
C ASP A 169 -13.76 -25.40 9.38
N TRP A 170 -14.77 -25.27 8.52
CA TRP A 170 -15.82 -26.29 8.38
C TRP A 170 -15.27 -27.61 7.86
N GLN A 171 -14.32 -27.59 6.92
CA GLN A 171 -13.67 -28.80 6.43
C GLN A 171 -12.83 -29.48 7.51
N ALA A 172 -12.09 -28.70 8.30
CA ALA A 172 -11.31 -29.22 9.42
C ALA A 172 -12.22 -29.87 10.49
N LEU A 173 -13.30 -29.19 10.86
CA LEU A 173 -14.28 -29.72 11.81
C LEU A 173 -14.93 -31.00 11.28
N MET A 174 -15.30 -31.04 10.00
CA MET A 174 -15.90 -32.24 9.40
C MET A 174 -14.93 -33.42 9.44
N GLN A 175 -13.65 -33.22 9.11
CA GLN A 175 -12.62 -34.25 9.18
C GLN A 175 -12.41 -34.75 10.62
N GLU A 176 -12.37 -33.85 11.60
CA GLU A 176 -12.26 -34.22 13.01
C GLU A 176 -13.47 -35.06 13.46
N THR A 177 -14.68 -34.67 13.06
CA THR A 177 -15.89 -35.44 13.39
C THR A 177 -15.91 -36.82 12.71
N GLU A 178 -15.41 -36.94 11.49
CA GLU A 178 -15.31 -38.23 10.79
C GLU A 178 -14.32 -39.17 11.48
N LEU A 179 -13.17 -38.64 11.91
CA LEU A 179 -12.20 -39.38 12.71
C LEU A 179 -12.80 -39.84 14.03
N LEU A 180 -13.53 -38.97 14.73
CA LEU A 180 -14.20 -39.32 15.99
C LEU A 180 -15.25 -40.43 15.79
N VAL A 181 -16.03 -40.36 14.70
CA VAL A 181 -17.05 -41.37 14.40
C VAL A 181 -16.40 -42.72 14.09
N THR A 182 -15.32 -42.74 13.31
CA THR A 182 -14.61 -43.99 12.97
C THR A 182 -13.92 -44.60 14.19
N GLU A 183 -13.33 -43.78 15.06
CA GLU A 183 -12.76 -44.23 16.34
C GLU A 183 -13.86 -44.80 17.25
N LEU A 184 -15.00 -44.15 17.36
CA LEU A 184 -16.13 -44.62 18.15
C LEU A 184 -16.67 -45.97 17.63
N GLN A 185 -16.79 -46.13 16.31
CA GLN A 185 -17.20 -47.41 15.70
C GLN A 185 -16.19 -48.53 16.00
N THR A 186 -14.90 -48.23 15.90
CA THR A 186 -13.81 -49.18 16.18
C THR A 186 -13.80 -49.57 17.66
N SER A 187 -13.94 -48.58 18.56
CA SER A 187 -14.03 -48.81 20.00
C SER A 187 -15.27 -49.63 20.36
N ARG A 188 -16.43 -49.32 19.78
CA ARG A 188 -17.66 -50.09 19.98
C ARG A 188 -17.49 -51.55 19.58
N MET A 189 -16.88 -51.81 18.42
CA MET A 189 -16.64 -53.18 17.95
C MET A 189 -15.62 -53.91 18.83
N GLY A 190 -14.59 -53.21 19.30
CA GLY A 190 -13.63 -53.74 20.27
C GLY A 190 -14.29 -54.12 21.60
N LEU A 191 -15.17 -53.26 22.11
CA LEU A 191 -15.91 -53.49 23.37
C LEU A 191 -16.86 -54.69 23.24
N LEU A 192 -17.60 -54.79 22.13
CA LEU A 192 -18.50 -55.92 21.89
C LEU A 192 -17.72 -57.23 21.84
N LYS A 193 -16.62 -57.27 21.09
CA LYS A 193 -15.77 -58.47 21.02
C LYS A 193 -15.18 -58.85 22.38
N ALA A 194 -14.70 -57.87 23.15
CA ALA A 194 -14.18 -58.12 24.50
C ALA A 194 -15.27 -58.65 25.43
N ALA A 195 -16.47 -58.06 25.40
CA ALA A 195 -17.61 -58.50 26.20
C ALA A 195 -18.07 -59.92 25.81
N GLU A 196 -18.07 -60.26 24.53
CA GLU A 196 -18.38 -61.61 24.06
C GLU A 196 -17.35 -62.63 24.57
N GLU A 197 -16.05 -62.33 24.47
CA GLU A 197 -14.97 -63.19 24.98
C GLU A 197 -15.07 -63.38 26.51
N GLU A 198 -15.39 -62.32 27.24
CA GLU A 198 -15.63 -62.38 28.69
C GLU A 198 -16.87 -63.23 29.04
N MET A 199 -17.95 -63.08 28.27
CA MET A 199 -19.17 -63.87 28.46
C MET A 199 -18.89 -65.37 28.28
N VAL A 200 -18.14 -65.74 27.25
CA VAL A 200 -17.75 -67.15 27.01
C VAL A 200 -16.90 -67.67 28.16
N ARG A 201 -15.91 -66.89 28.63
CA ARG A 201 -15.09 -67.28 29.80
C ARG A 201 -15.94 -67.47 31.05
N LEU A 202 -16.92 -66.60 31.29
CA LEU A 202 -17.84 -66.70 32.42
C LEU A 202 -18.70 -67.97 32.34
N VAL A 203 -19.26 -68.27 31.17
CA VAL A 203 -20.07 -69.48 30.95
C VAL A 203 -19.25 -70.74 31.17
N ILE A 204 -18.01 -70.80 30.65
CA ILE A 204 -17.11 -71.94 30.87
C ILE A 204 -16.78 -72.09 32.36
N ALA A 205 -16.48 -70.99 33.06
CA ALA A 205 -16.21 -71.02 34.50
C ALA A 205 -17.42 -71.54 35.30
N PHE A 206 -18.63 -71.10 34.93
CA PHE A 206 -19.88 -71.54 35.56
C PHE A 206 -20.14 -73.03 35.30
N ALA A 207 -20.00 -73.49 34.06
CA ALA A 207 -20.18 -74.89 33.71
C ALA A 207 -19.18 -75.80 34.42
N LYS A 208 -17.89 -75.41 34.46
CA LYS A 208 -16.84 -76.13 35.22
C LYS A 208 -17.17 -76.20 36.71
N ARG A 209 -17.71 -75.12 37.28
CA ARG A 209 -18.11 -75.07 38.70
C ARG A 209 -19.27 -76.01 38.97
N ILE A 210 -20.28 -76.04 38.11
CA ILE A 210 -21.42 -76.96 38.22
C ILE A 210 -20.94 -78.41 38.11
N LEU A 211 -20.21 -78.77 37.04
CA LEU A 211 -19.74 -80.14 36.81
C LEU A 211 -18.94 -80.72 37.99
N LYS A 212 -18.16 -79.89 38.68
CA LYS A 212 -17.40 -80.31 39.87
C LYS A 212 -18.23 -80.41 41.14
N THR A 213 -19.31 -79.64 41.24
CA THR A 213 -20.15 -79.58 42.46
C THR A 213 -21.30 -80.58 42.41
N GLU A 214 -21.79 -80.84 41.21
CA GLU A 214 -22.97 -81.62 40.93
C GLU A 214 -22.88 -83.09 41.45
N PRO A 215 -21.78 -83.84 41.24
CA PRO A 215 -21.63 -85.19 41.82
C PRO A 215 -21.58 -85.22 43.36
N LEU A 216 -21.24 -84.10 44.00
CA LEU A 216 -21.24 -83.99 45.47
C LEU A 216 -22.65 -83.80 46.04
N VAL A 217 -23.56 -83.24 45.25
CA VAL A 217 -24.95 -82.95 45.64
C VAL A 217 -25.87 -84.11 45.22
N ARG A 218 -25.63 -84.70 44.04
CA ARG A 218 -26.40 -85.82 43.47
C ARG A 218 -25.46 -86.97 43.06
N PRO A 219 -25.12 -87.89 43.98
CA PRO A 219 -24.23 -89.02 43.69
C PRO A 219 -24.73 -89.95 42.58
N GLU A 220 -26.04 -89.96 42.30
CA GLU A 220 -26.68 -90.82 41.29
C GLU A 220 -26.13 -90.59 39.87
N ILE A 221 -25.50 -89.44 39.63
CA ILE A 221 -24.88 -89.07 38.34
C ILE A 221 -23.78 -90.05 37.93
N ILE A 222 -23.11 -90.73 38.87
CA ILE A 222 -22.13 -91.76 38.53
C ILE A 222 -22.75 -92.87 37.67
N LEU A 223 -24.00 -93.26 37.94
CA LEU A 223 -24.68 -94.31 37.20
C LEU A 223 -24.91 -93.88 35.75
N HIS A 224 -25.30 -92.62 35.55
CA HIS A 224 -25.49 -92.05 34.22
C HIS A 224 -24.16 -91.91 33.46
N ASN A 225 -23.09 -91.48 34.13
CA ASN A 225 -21.76 -91.36 33.53
C ASN A 225 -21.20 -92.73 33.11
N ILE A 226 -21.42 -93.77 33.93
CA ILE A 226 -21.07 -95.15 33.59
C ILE A 226 -21.86 -95.60 32.37
N ASP A 227 -23.18 -95.40 32.36
CA ASP A 227 -24.03 -95.76 31.21
C ASP A 227 -23.57 -95.07 29.92
N ALA A 228 -23.29 -93.77 29.98
CA ALA A 228 -22.80 -93.00 28.83
C ALA A 228 -21.42 -93.50 28.35
N ALA A 229 -20.54 -93.89 29.26
CA ALA A 229 -19.23 -94.46 28.92
C ALA A 229 -19.34 -95.86 28.32
N LEU A 230 -20.21 -96.71 28.86
CA LEU A 230 -20.46 -98.07 28.37
C LEU A 230 -21.11 -98.07 26.97
N ASN A 231 -21.96 -97.10 26.66
CA ASN A 231 -22.52 -96.94 25.30
C ASN A 231 -21.46 -96.63 24.23
N LYS A 232 -20.27 -96.16 24.62
CA LYS A 232 -19.14 -95.93 23.71
C LYS A 232 -18.25 -97.16 23.55
N VAL A 233 -18.49 -98.23 24.30
CA VAL A 233 -17.74 -99.49 24.23
C VAL A 233 -18.37 -100.41 23.18
N SER A 234 -17.58 -100.80 22.18
CA SER A 234 -17.93 -101.85 21.21
C SER A 234 -17.56 -103.25 21.76
N GLU A 235 -18.05 -104.32 21.13
CA GLU A 235 -17.88 -105.73 21.55
C GLU A 235 -16.48 -106.07 22.12
N VAL A 236 -16.42 -106.33 23.43
CA VAL A 236 -15.19 -106.69 24.16
C VAL A 236 -15.48 -107.72 25.24
N ASP A 237 -14.53 -108.64 25.47
CA ASP A 237 -14.71 -109.72 26.45
C ASP A 237 -14.57 -109.26 27.90
N LYS A 238 -13.74 -108.23 28.16
CA LYS A 238 -13.39 -107.79 29.52
C LYS A 238 -13.43 -106.27 29.64
N ILE A 239 -14.10 -105.79 30.70
CA ILE A 239 -14.23 -104.38 31.03
C ILE A 239 -13.85 -104.15 32.49
N VAL A 240 -13.00 -103.15 32.72
CA VAL A 240 -12.65 -102.67 34.07
C VAL A 240 -13.10 -101.22 34.21
N ILE A 241 -14.05 -100.98 35.11
CA ILE A 241 -14.54 -99.65 35.46
C ILE A 241 -13.76 -99.14 36.67
N ARG A 242 -13.07 -98.01 36.51
CA ARG A 242 -12.40 -97.28 37.60
C ARG A 242 -13.24 -96.10 38.05
N ILE A 243 -13.45 -95.97 39.36
CA ILE A 243 -14.29 -94.94 39.99
C ILE A 243 -13.71 -94.49 41.33
N ASN A 244 -14.18 -93.35 41.84
CA ASN A 244 -13.82 -92.88 43.16
C ASN A 244 -14.35 -93.81 44.28
N LEU A 245 -13.64 -93.85 45.41
CA LEU A 245 -14.03 -94.62 46.60
C LEU A 245 -15.45 -94.28 47.09
N LYS A 246 -15.88 -93.01 46.97
CA LYS A 246 -17.22 -92.56 47.40
C LYS A 246 -18.35 -93.17 46.59
N ASP A 247 -18.10 -93.48 45.32
CA ASP A 247 -19.14 -93.95 44.39
C ASP A 247 -19.21 -95.49 44.33
N LYS A 248 -18.17 -96.18 44.82
CA LYS A 248 -18.01 -97.64 44.77
C LYS A 248 -19.22 -98.42 45.28
N THR A 249 -19.77 -98.01 46.42
CA THR A 249 -20.90 -98.70 47.04
C THR A 249 -22.15 -98.65 46.17
N MET A 250 -22.45 -97.48 45.60
CA MET A 250 -23.59 -97.28 44.70
C MET A 250 -23.37 -98.02 43.37
N THR A 251 -22.17 -97.96 42.81
CA THR A 251 -21.86 -98.62 41.54
C THR A 251 -21.89 -100.15 41.63
N GLU A 252 -21.36 -100.74 42.70
CA GLU A 252 -21.36 -102.21 42.87
C GLU A 252 -22.81 -102.73 43.03
N ALA A 253 -23.68 -101.98 43.69
CA ALA A 253 -25.11 -102.32 43.82
C ALA A 253 -25.82 -102.39 42.46
N HIS A 254 -25.38 -101.61 41.47
CA HIS A 254 -25.97 -101.56 40.12
C HIS A 254 -25.20 -102.39 39.07
N LYS A 255 -24.15 -103.11 39.48
CA LYS A 255 -23.29 -103.90 38.59
C LYS A 255 -24.05 -104.89 37.70
N GLN A 256 -25.06 -105.57 38.25
CA GLN A 256 -25.87 -106.52 37.48
C GLN A 256 -26.70 -105.82 36.40
N GLU A 257 -27.11 -104.57 36.62
CA GLU A 257 -27.82 -103.79 35.62
C GLU A 257 -26.91 -103.42 34.44
N PHE A 258 -25.69 -102.96 34.72
CA PHE A 258 -24.71 -102.68 33.67
C PHE A 258 -24.35 -103.93 32.85
N MET A 259 -24.16 -105.08 33.52
CA MET A 259 -23.91 -106.37 32.84
C MET A 259 -25.04 -106.78 31.89
N ARG A 260 -26.31 -106.57 32.28
CA ARG A 260 -27.46 -106.90 31.42
C ARG A 260 -27.51 -106.07 30.14
N ARG A 261 -26.99 -104.83 30.17
CA ARG A 261 -26.97 -103.95 29.00
C ARG A 261 -25.86 -104.32 28.02
N LEU A 262 -24.79 -104.94 28.51
CA LEU A 262 -23.64 -105.38 27.73
C LEU A 262 -23.83 -106.85 27.31
N ALA A 263 -24.59 -107.08 26.23
CA ALA A 263 -24.99 -108.41 25.78
C ALA A 263 -23.83 -109.38 25.47
N THR A 264 -22.62 -108.87 25.24
CA THR A 264 -21.45 -109.62 24.72
C THR A 264 -20.26 -109.63 25.70
N VAL A 265 -20.38 -109.07 26.91
CA VAL A 265 -19.23 -108.94 27.84
C VAL A 265 -19.14 -110.16 28.77
N ALA A 266 -17.99 -110.83 28.79
CA ALA A 266 -17.75 -112.00 29.62
C ALA A 266 -17.39 -111.63 31.08
N GLU A 267 -16.75 -110.48 31.31
CA GLU A 267 -16.30 -110.08 32.65
C GLU A 267 -16.30 -108.55 32.87
N LEU A 268 -17.00 -108.09 33.92
CA LEU A 268 -17.01 -106.70 34.38
C LEU A 268 -16.44 -106.59 35.80
N ARG A 269 -15.36 -105.82 35.96
CA ARG A 269 -14.75 -105.51 37.26
C ARG A 269 -14.86 -104.02 37.58
N ILE A 270 -15.16 -103.70 38.82
CA ILE A 270 -15.18 -102.33 39.33
C ILE A 270 -14.00 -102.18 40.30
N VAL A 271 -13.16 -101.17 40.07
CA VAL A 271 -11.93 -100.91 40.82
C VAL A 271 -11.96 -99.47 41.32
N GLU A 272 -11.48 -99.26 42.54
CA GLU A 272 -11.36 -97.93 43.12
C GLU A 272 -10.10 -97.22 42.64
N ASP A 273 -10.23 -95.94 42.33
CA ASP A 273 -9.15 -95.07 41.89
C ASP A 273 -9.28 -93.72 42.58
N SER A 274 -8.33 -93.40 43.46
CA SER A 274 -8.31 -92.14 44.22
C SER A 274 -7.90 -90.93 43.39
N SER A 275 -7.39 -91.14 42.17
CA SER A 275 -7.06 -90.04 41.26
C SER A 275 -8.29 -89.42 40.58
N LEU A 276 -9.42 -90.15 40.57
CA LEU A 276 -10.67 -89.69 39.99
C LEU A 276 -11.49 -88.87 41.00
N ALA A 277 -12.06 -87.75 40.56
CA ALA A 277 -13.05 -87.02 41.34
C ALA A 277 -14.37 -87.81 41.45
N PRO A 278 -15.20 -87.56 42.49
CA PRO A 278 -16.53 -88.16 42.59
C PRO A 278 -17.38 -87.90 41.33
N GLY A 279 -18.10 -88.93 40.87
CA GLY A 279 -18.83 -88.92 39.60
C GLY A 279 -17.97 -89.17 38.34
N GLY A 280 -16.64 -89.18 38.46
CA GLY A 280 -15.72 -89.48 37.36
C GLY A 280 -15.57 -90.98 37.13
N VAL A 281 -15.56 -91.39 35.85
CA VAL A 281 -15.40 -92.80 35.47
C VAL A 281 -14.33 -92.97 34.39
N LYS A 282 -13.53 -94.02 34.51
CA LYS A 282 -12.59 -94.45 33.47
C LYS A 282 -12.84 -95.91 33.15
N VAL A 283 -13.12 -96.22 31.89
CA VAL A 283 -13.46 -97.58 31.44
C VAL A 283 -12.30 -98.13 30.63
N GLU A 284 -11.64 -99.16 31.17
CA GLU A 284 -10.54 -99.88 30.52
C GLU A 284 -11.08 -101.14 29.85
N THR A 285 -10.78 -101.31 28.57
CA THR A 285 -11.12 -102.49 27.78
C THR A 285 -9.86 -103.06 27.12
N GLY A 286 -9.94 -104.27 26.55
CA GLY A 286 -8.80 -104.88 25.86
C GLY A 286 -8.28 -104.09 24.65
N VAL A 287 -9.10 -103.17 24.09
CA VAL A 287 -8.79 -102.39 22.89
C VAL A 287 -8.43 -100.92 23.20
N GLY A 288 -8.62 -100.46 24.44
CA GLY A 288 -8.31 -99.08 24.80
C GLY A 288 -8.92 -98.63 26.13
N THR A 289 -8.88 -97.32 26.37
CA THR A 289 -9.43 -96.72 27.60
C THR A 289 -10.30 -95.54 27.25
N ILE A 290 -11.53 -95.54 27.76
CA ILE A 290 -12.47 -94.43 27.64
C ILE A 290 -12.38 -93.62 28.94
N ASP A 291 -11.86 -92.41 28.83
CA ASP A 291 -11.79 -91.46 29.93
C ASP A 291 -13.06 -90.59 29.93
N ALA A 292 -13.91 -90.79 30.92
CA ALA A 292 -15.07 -89.96 31.19
C ALA A 292 -14.98 -89.36 32.61
N SER A 293 -13.76 -88.99 33.03
CA SER A 293 -13.56 -88.19 34.24
C SER A 293 -14.22 -86.82 34.13
N ILE A 294 -14.51 -86.20 35.27
CA ILE A 294 -15.13 -84.86 35.33
C ILE A 294 -14.23 -83.82 34.65
N GLU A 295 -12.91 -83.99 34.79
CA GLU A 295 -11.90 -83.16 34.15
C GLU A 295 -11.96 -83.27 32.61
N THR A 296 -12.01 -84.49 32.07
CA THR A 296 -12.11 -84.72 30.62
C THR A 296 -13.43 -84.18 30.07
N GLN A 297 -14.56 -84.42 30.76
CA GLN A 297 -15.86 -83.89 30.36
C GLN A 297 -15.88 -82.35 30.36
N ALA A 298 -15.26 -81.71 31.36
CA ALA A 298 -15.15 -80.26 31.43
C ALA A 298 -14.29 -79.66 30.31
N GLN A 299 -13.20 -80.34 29.93
CA GLN A 299 -12.36 -79.94 28.79
C GLN A 299 -13.08 -80.13 27.46
N GLU A 300 -13.81 -81.23 27.29
CA GLU A 300 -14.59 -81.49 26.08
C GLU A 300 -15.70 -80.44 25.92
N LEU A 301 -16.40 -80.09 26.99
CA LEU A 301 -17.41 -79.02 26.99
C LEU A 301 -16.81 -77.66 26.63
N GLU A 302 -15.67 -77.29 27.21
CA GLU A 302 -14.95 -76.06 26.87
C GLU A 302 -14.56 -76.04 25.39
N ALA A 303 -14.03 -77.14 24.86
CA ALA A 303 -13.67 -77.26 23.45
C ALA A 303 -14.90 -77.14 22.54
N GLN A 304 -16.03 -77.74 22.91
CA GLN A 304 -17.29 -77.64 22.17
C GLN A 304 -17.84 -76.20 22.17
N ILE A 305 -17.89 -75.54 23.33
CA ILE A 305 -18.34 -74.14 23.45
C ILE A 305 -17.46 -73.22 22.60
N LEU A 306 -16.13 -73.36 22.70
CA LEU A 306 -15.19 -72.57 21.91
C LEU A 306 -15.30 -72.86 20.40
N LYS A 307 -15.55 -74.11 20.01
CA LYS A 307 -15.75 -74.48 18.60
C LYS A 307 -17.02 -73.87 18.01
N HIS A 308 -18.12 -73.86 18.78
CA HIS A 308 -19.36 -73.21 18.36
C HIS A 308 -19.20 -71.70 18.28
N PHE A 309 -18.49 -71.08 19.23
CA PHE A 309 -18.28 -69.62 19.25
C PHE A 309 -17.29 -69.14 18.17
N LYS A 310 -16.28 -69.94 17.81
CA LYS A 310 -15.30 -69.60 16.77
C LYS A 310 -15.80 -69.81 15.34
N ARG A 311 -17.01 -70.32 15.15
CA ARG A 311 -17.59 -70.46 13.81
C ARG A 311 -18.06 -69.07 13.36
N PRO A 312 -17.46 -68.46 12.33
CA PRO A 312 -18.10 -67.30 11.71
C PRO A 312 -19.43 -67.79 11.11
N GLU A 313 -20.51 -67.05 11.39
CA GLU A 313 -21.75 -67.17 10.61
C GLU A 313 -21.49 -66.87 9.13
#